data_AF-A0A646FX36-F1
#
_entry.id   AF-A0A646FX36-F1
#
_cell.length_a   1.000
_cell.length_b   1.000
_cell.length_c   1.000
_cell.angle_alpha   90.00
_cell.angle_beta   90.00
_cell.angle_gamma   90.00
#
_symmetry.space_group_name_H-M   'P 1'
#
loop_
_entity.id
_entity.type
_entity.pdbx_description
1 polymer ?
#
loop_
_entity_poly.entity_id
_entity_poly.type
_entity_poly.pdbx_seq_one_letter_code
_entity_poly.pdbx_strand_id
1 'polypeptide(L)'
;MRLTTYLMKLIQTNSGASSKAFFLVSVTIIGCLLLLTIGFVLLYEVLTTNTIHTDLMGIAAVIGAIGSLFATAGITKAFGERNEPTSPGNQQSKTEE
;
A
#
# COMPACT_ATOMS: atom_id res chain seq x y z
N MET A 1 1.10 19.02 9.04
CA MET A 1 1.18 17.94 10.07
C MET A 1 -0.19 17.31 10.31
N ARG A 2 -0.73 16.58 9.32
CA ARG A 2 -1.98 15.82 9.49
C ARG A 2 -1.81 14.36 9.06
N LEU A 3 -1.09 14.12 7.97
CA LEU A 3 -0.74 12.76 7.53
C LEU A 3 -0.04 11.95 8.62
N THR A 4 0.93 12.54 9.32
CA THR A 4 1.61 11.88 10.44
C THR A 4 0.65 11.55 11.58
N THR A 5 -0.29 12.45 11.92
CA THR A 5 -1.30 12.22 12.96
C THR A 5 -2.31 11.14 12.56
N TYR A 6 -2.68 11.03 11.27
CA TYR A 6 -3.57 9.97 10.77
C TYR A 6 -2.86 8.62 10.72
N LEU A 7 -1.60 8.57 10.26
CA LEU A 7 -0.78 7.36 10.32
C LEU A 7 -0.53 6.92 11.77
N MET A 8 -0.33 7.89 12.67
CA MET A 8 -0.17 7.63 14.11
C MET A 8 -1.49 7.18 14.75
N LYS A 9 -2.65 7.74 14.39
CA LYS A 9 -3.97 7.22 14.82
C LYS A 9 -4.26 5.82 14.28
N LEU A 10 -3.80 5.49 13.08
CA LEU A 10 -3.85 4.13 12.54
C LEU A 10 -2.96 3.18 13.35
N ILE A 11 -1.75 3.59 13.73
CA ILE A 11 -0.81 2.77 14.53
C ILE A 11 -1.24 2.65 16.01
N GLN A 12 -1.90 3.66 16.58
CA GLN A 12 -2.13 3.79 18.02
C GLN A 12 -3.42 3.12 18.52
N THR A 13 -4.31 2.68 17.62
CA THR A 13 -5.52 1.92 17.98
C THR A 13 -5.17 0.43 18.13
N ASN A 14 -4.88 0.01 19.36
CA ASN A 14 -4.56 -1.37 19.77
C ASN A 14 -5.76 -2.36 19.64
N SER A 15 -6.41 -2.43 18.48
CA SER A 15 -7.49 -3.37 18.20
C SER A 15 -7.29 -4.01 16.82
N GLY A 16 -7.67 -5.27 16.65
CA GLY A 16 -7.40 -6.09 15.44
C GLY A 16 -7.91 -5.51 14.10
N ALA A 17 -8.72 -4.44 14.13
CA ALA A 17 -9.09 -3.66 12.95
C ALA A 17 -7.97 -2.75 12.42
N SER A 18 -7.08 -2.27 13.30
CA SER A 18 -5.94 -1.40 12.95
C SER A 18 -4.85 -2.13 12.17
N SER A 19 -4.53 -3.37 12.56
CA SER A 19 -3.45 -4.16 11.95
C SER A 19 -3.72 -4.47 10.47
N LYS A 20 -4.98 -4.68 10.08
CA LYS A 20 -5.41 -4.89 8.68
C LYS A 20 -5.14 -3.65 7.81
N ALA A 21 -5.49 -2.47 8.31
CA ALA A 21 -5.28 -1.20 7.60
C ALA A 21 -3.80 -0.79 7.57
N PHE A 22 -3.08 -1.01 8.68
CA PHE A 22 -1.65 -0.71 8.78
C PHE A 22 -0.79 -1.58 7.85
N PHE A 23 -1.13 -2.86 7.71
CA PHE A 23 -0.49 -3.75 6.75
C PHE A 23 -0.69 -3.27 5.31
N LEU A 24 -1.93 -2.93 4.92
CA LEU A 24 -2.25 -2.42 3.59
C LEU A 24 -1.48 -1.12 3.28
N VAL A 25 -1.44 -0.18 4.22
CA VAL A 25 -0.72 1.08 4.03
C VAL A 25 0.79 0.86 3.93
N SER A 26 1.36 0.00 4.79
CA SER A 26 2.79 -0.31 4.78
C SER A 26 3.23 -0.99 3.48
N VAL A 27 2.47 -1.97 2.99
CA VAL A 27 2.78 -2.66 1.73
C VAL A 27 2.69 -1.71 0.54
N THR A 28 1.70 -0.80 0.52
CA THR A 28 1.59 0.23 -0.52
C THR A 28 2.76 1.21 -0.50
N ILE A 29 3.21 1.65 0.68
CA ILE A 29 4.38 2.55 0.80
C ILE A 29 5.63 1.87 0.25
N ILE A 30 5.92 0.63 0.66
CA ILE A 30 7.10 -0.11 0.20
C ILE A 30 7.03 -0.36 -1.31
N GLY A 31 5.88 -0.82 -1.82
CA GLY A 31 5.74 -1.07 -3.26
C GLY A 31 5.83 0.21 -4.10
N CYS A 32 5.36 1.35 -3.58
CA CYS A 32 5.51 2.64 -4.25
C CYS A 32 6.98 3.06 -4.35
N LEU A 33 7.77 2.87 -3.27
CA LEU A 33 9.22 3.12 -3.29
C LEU A 33 9.96 2.22 -4.30
N LEU A 34 9.56 0.95 -4.41
CA LEU A 34 10.13 0.03 -5.39
C LEU A 34 9.85 0.47 -6.83
N LEU A 35 8.60 0.84 -7.15
CA LEU A 35 8.22 1.34 -8.47
C LEU A 35 8.94 2.63 -8.82
N LEU A 36 9.09 3.55 -7.85
CA LEU A 36 9.80 4.81 -8.04
C LEU A 36 11.29 4.56 -8.34
N THR A 37 11.91 3.61 -7.64
CA THR A 37 13.30 3.21 -7.88
C THR A 37 13.50 2.64 -9.29
N ILE A 38 12.64 1.72 -9.72
CA ILE A 38 12.68 1.13 -11.08
C ILE A 38 12.50 2.23 -12.14
N GLY A 39 11.53 3.13 -11.92
CA GLY A 39 11.30 4.27 -12.80
C GLY A 39 12.52 5.17 -12.90
N PHE A 40 13.18 5.48 -11.78
CA PHE A 40 14.36 6.34 -11.75
C PHE A 40 15.56 5.73 -12.49
N VAL A 41 15.80 4.42 -12.32
CA VAL A 41 16.87 3.70 -13.03
C VAL A 41 16.65 3.72 -14.53
N LEU A 42 15.43 3.42 -14.99
CA LEU A 42 15.09 3.48 -16.42
C LEU A 42 15.24 4.87 -17.01
N LEU A 43 14.79 5.89 -16.28
CA LEU A 43 14.88 7.29 -16.71
C LEU A 43 16.35 7.72 -16.81
N TYR A 44 17.17 7.35 -15.83
CA TYR A 44 18.62 7.60 -15.87
C TYR A 44 19.29 6.90 -17.06
N GLU A 45 18.96 5.64 -17.34
CA GLU A 45 19.52 4.90 -18.48
C GLU A 45 19.13 5.54 -19.82
N VAL A 46 17.88 5.95 -19.99
CA VAL A 46 17.42 6.66 -21.19
C VAL A 46 18.19 7.96 -21.39
N LEU A 47 18.38 8.75 -20.32
CA LEU A 47 19.07 10.03 -20.41
C LEU A 47 20.56 9.89 -20.71
N THR A 48 21.20 8.82 -20.22
CA THR A 48 22.66 8.64 -20.33
C THR A 48 23.04 7.89 -21.61
N THR A 49 22.32 6.82 -21.94
CA THR A 49 22.68 5.89 -23.01
C THR A 49 21.88 6.14 -24.30
N ASN A 50 20.77 6.91 -24.23
CA ASN A 50 19.83 7.15 -25.34
C ASN A 50 19.22 5.87 -25.96
N THR A 51 19.46 4.71 -25.35
CA THR A 51 18.97 3.40 -25.74
C THR A 51 18.55 2.62 -24.49
N ILE A 52 17.54 1.76 -24.62
CA ILE A 52 17.11 0.85 -23.56
C ILE A 52 17.91 -0.45 -23.74
N HIS A 53 18.91 -0.70 -22.90
CA HIS A 53 19.60 -2.00 -22.83
C HIS A 53 18.99 -2.91 -21.78
N THR A 54 18.30 -2.33 -20.80
CA THR A 54 17.57 -3.07 -19.77
C THR A 54 16.45 -3.93 -20.36
N ASP A 55 16.36 -5.17 -19.88
CA ASP A 55 15.32 -6.12 -20.28
C ASP A 55 13.93 -5.63 -19.84
N LEU A 56 13.17 -5.15 -20.81
CA LEU A 56 11.84 -4.60 -20.61
C LEU A 56 10.84 -5.69 -20.16
N MET A 57 11.05 -6.95 -20.57
CA MET A 57 10.17 -8.05 -20.20
C MET A 57 10.35 -8.42 -18.73
N GLY A 58 11.60 -8.51 -18.26
CA GLY A 58 11.93 -8.70 -16.85
C GLY A 58 11.35 -7.59 -15.96
N ILE A 59 11.47 -6.33 -16.37
CA ILE A 59 10.87 -5.21 -15.62
C ILE A 59 9.35 -5.26 -15.62
N ALA A 60 8.71 -5.57 -16.75
CA ALA A 60 7.26 -5.71 -16.82
C ALA A 60 6.77 -6.82 -15.88
N ALA A 61 7.48 -7.94 -15.80
CA ALA A 61 7.18 -9.01 -14.86
C ALA A 61 7.30 -8.57 -13.39
N VAL A 62 8.34 -7.81 -13.04
CA VAL A 62 8.53 -7.27 -11.69
C VAL A 62 7.42 -6.26 -11.32
N ILE A 63 7.07 -5.35 -12.22
CA ILE A 63 5.96 -4.40 -12.02
C ILE A 63 4.64 -5.17 -11.86
N GLY A 64 4.42 -6.20 -12.68
CA GLY A 64 3.27 -7.09 -12.57
C GLY A 64 3.20 -7.82 -11.23
N ALA A 65 4.34 -8.27 -10.69
CA ALA A 65 4.43 -8.90 -9.38
C ALA A 65 4.14 -7.91 -8.23
N ILE A 66 4.59 -6.66 -8.33
CA ILE A 66 4.24 -5.61 -7.36
C ILE A 66 2.74 -5.27 -7.45
N GLY A 67 2.20 -5.21 -8.66
CA GLY A 67 0.77 -4.99 -8.90
C GLY A 67 -0.10 -6.12 -8.33
N SER A 68 0.32 -7.38 -8.49
CA SER A 68 -0.38 -8.53 -7.91
C SER A 68 -0.32 -8.50 -6.39
N LEU A 69 0.81 -8.10 -5.79
CA LEU A 69 0.94 -7.91 -4.35
C LEU A 69 -0.07 -6.88 -3.81
N PHE A 70 -0.27 -5.76 -4.52
CA PHE A 70 -1.29 -4.77 -4.16
C PHE A 70 -2.71 -5.29 -4.33
N ALA A 71 -2.98 -6.01 -5.42
CA ALA A 71 -4.28 -6.61 -5.67
C ALA A 71 -4.63 -7.64 -4.59
N THR A 72 -3.70 -8.54 -4.27
CA THR A 72 -3.87 -9.54 -3.21
C THR A 72 -4.07 -8.87 -1.85
N ALA A 73 -3.26 -7.87 -1.49
CA ALA A 73 -3.44 -7.14 -0.23
C ALA A 73 -4.80 -6.43 -0.15
N GLY A 74 -5.26 -5.82 -1.24
CA GLY A 74 -6.57 -5.16 -1.34
C GLY A 74 -7.72 -6.15 -1.20
N ILE A 75 -7.65 -7.29 -1.89
CA ILE A 75 -8.65 -8.38 -1.81
C ILE A 75 -8.70 -8.96 -0.39
N THR A 76 -7.54 -9.22 0.23
CA THR A 76 -7.46 -9.73 1.60
C THR A 76 -8.09 -8.76 2.60
N LYS A 77 -7.89 -7.44 2.43
CA LYS A 77 -8.55 -6.44 3.27
C LYS A 77 -10.07 -6.43 3.04
N ALA A 78 -10.53 -6.37 1.80
CA ALA A 78 -11.96 -6.33 1.48
C ALA A 78 -12.71 -7.58 1.97
N PHE A 79 -12.07 -8.76 1.87
CA PHE A 79 -12.63 -9.99 2.40
C PHE A 79 -12.61 -10.01 3.95
N GLY A 80 -11.54 -9.49 4.55
CA GLY A 80 -11.39 -9.36 6.00
C GLY A 80 -12.35 -8.37 6.66
N GLU A 81 -12.85 -7.37 5.93
CA GLU A 81 -13.92 -6.45 6.36
C GLU A 81 -15.31 -7.08 6.15
N ARG A 82 -15.50 -7.85 5.06
CA ARG A 82 -16.77 -8.51 4.75
C ARG A 82 -17.12 -9.68 5.69
N ASN A 83 -16.09 -10.30 6.28
CA ASN A 83 -16.26 -11.40 7.24
C ASN A 83 -16.35 -10.96 8.70
N GLU A 84 -16.30 -9.67 9.00
CA GLU A 84 -16.63 -9.19 10.35
C GLU A 84 -18.15 -9.26 10.55
N PRO A 85 -18.66 -10.07 11.51
CA PRO A 85 -20.07 -10.02 11.84
C PRO A 85 -20.37 -8.60 12.32
N THR A 86 -21.41 -7.98 11.77
CA THR A 86 -21.97 -6.72 12.27
C THR A 86 -22.38 -6.92 13.73
N SER A 87 -21.45 -6.78 14.66
CA SER A 87 -21.75 -6.56 16.06
C SER A 87 -22.11 -5.09 16.18
N PRO A 88 -23.31 -4.74 16.69
CA PRO A 88 -23.73 -3.36 16.82
C PRO A 88 -22.91 -2.75 17.97
N GLY A 89 -21.78 -2.14 17.64
CA GLY A 89 -20.84 -1.75 18.68
C GLY A 89 -19.70 -0.86 18.23
N ASN A 90 -19.91 0.05 17.27
CA ASN A 90 -19.11 1.28 17.24
C ASN A 90 -19.76 2.42 16.43
N GLN A 91 -20.89 2.94 16.92
CA GLN A 91 -21.31 4.32 16.64
C GLN A 91 -20.73 5.34 17.65
N GLN A 92 -19.83 4.94 18.54
CA GLN A 92 -19.40 5.80 19.65
C GLN A 92 -18.07 6.51 19.37
N SER A 93 -18.09 7.39 18.38
CA SER A 93 -17.26 8.60 18.35
C SER A 93 -17.89 9.63 17.43
N LYS A 94 -19.18 9.93 17.67
CA LYS A 94 -19.84 11.11 17.11
C LYS A 94 -20.59 11.93 18.16
N THR A 95 -20.30 11.69 19.44
CA THR A 95 -20.81 12.49 20.54
C THR A 95 -19.64 12.75 21.48
N GLU A 96 -19.54 13.99 21.93
CA GLU A 96 -18.60 14.55 22.90
C GLU A 96 -17.40 15.30 22.29
N GLU A 97 -17.76 16.56 21.97
CA GLU A 97 -17.01 17.85 21.93
C GLU A 97 -16.06 18.17 20.77
#